data_AF-A0A7J9Q2C9-F1
#
_entry.id   AF-A0A7J9Q2C9-F1
#
_cell.length_a   1.000
_cell.length_b   1.000
_cell.length_c   1.000
_cell.angle_alpha   90.00
_cell.angle_beta   90.00
_cell.angle_gamma   90.00
#
_symmetry.space_group_name_H-M   'P 1'
#
loop_
_entity.id
_entity.type
_entity.pdbx_description
1 polymer ?
#
loop_
_entity_poly.entity_id
_entity_poly.type
_entity_poly.pdbx_seq_one_letter_code
_entity_poly.pdbx_strand_id
1 'polypeptide(L)'
;MIPLENIPRSGMLVISVYFKGYKDYYQNESRKELKEQIPVIDKNANLGIELKPFQFSLLRHVDDDGESSRRRGRSIGVIYSFSFKNMTAEKYQTLHSQVQDLLGKKKSKWSHFDIMISSRVGGLSDE
;
A
#
# COMPACT_ATOMS: atom_id res chain seq x y z
N MET A 1 -0.84 3.23 -15.95
CA MET A 1 -1.67 2.11 -15.48
C MET A 1 -1.22 0.87 -16.21
N ILE A 2 -1.05 -0.27 -15.54
CA ILE A 2 -0.65 -1.54 -16.20
C ILE A 2 -1.85 -2.02 -17.05
N PRO A 3 -1.65 -2.42 -18.32
CA PRO A 3 -2.71 -3.02 -19.13
C PRO A 3 -3.32 -4.23 -18.40
N LEU A 4 -4.65 -4.39 -18.45
CA LEU A 4 -5.35 -5.44 -17.70
C LEU A 4 -4.87 -6.86 -18.07
N GLU A 5 -4.43 -7.05 -19.30
CA GLU A 5 -3.82 -8.28 -19.80
C GLU A 5 -2.46 -8.62 -19.17
N ASN A 6 -1.79 -7.62 -18.57
CA ASN A 6 -0.48 -7.74 -17.92
C ASN A 6 -0.57 -7.83 -16.40
N ILE A 7 -1.77 -8.01 -15.83
CA ILE A 7 -1.94 -8.23 -14.39
C ILE A 7 -1.38 -9.62 -14.05
N PRO A 8 -0.34 -9.73 -13.21
CA PRO A 8 0.23 -11.02 -12.87
C PRO A 8 -0.72 -11.80 -11.95
N ARG A 9 -0.70 -13.14 -12.03
CA ARG A 9 -1.54 -14.00 -11.18
C ARG A 9 -1.11 -14.00 -9.71
N SER A 10 0.16 -13.76 -9.46
CA SER A 10 0.78 -13.65 -8.15
C SER A 10 1.79 -12.51 -8.14
N GLY A 11 2.05 -11.95 -6.97
CA GLY A 11 2.96 -10.81 -6.83
C GLY A 11 2.66 -10.00 -5.57
N MET A 12 2.93 -8.69 -5.65
CA MET A 12 2.70 -7.76 -4.57
C MET A 12 1.74 -6.66 -4.95
N LEU A 13 0.80 -6.37 -4.05
CA LEU A 13 0.06 -5.12 -3.99
C LEU A 13 0.82 -4.17 -3.05
N VAL A 14 1.21 -3.01 -3.55
CA VAL A 14 1.92 -1.99 -2.78
C VAL A 14 1.02 -0.77 -2.68
N ILE A 15 0.72 -0.36 -1.46
CA ILE A 15 -0.10 0.80 -1.16
C ILE A 15 0.77 1.84 -0.49
N SER A 16 0.92 3.01 -1.09
CA SER A 16 1.49 4.19 -0.46
C SER A 16 0.36 5.10 0.03
N VAL A 17 0.50 5.68 1.22
CA VAL A 17 -0.37 6.77 1.66
C VAL A 17 0.49 7.90 2.21
N TYR A 18 0.19 9.12 1.78
CA TYR A 18 0.85 10.34 2.23
C TYR A 18 -0.03 11.02 3.27
N PHE A 19 0.60 11.50 4.33
CA PHE A 19 -0.11 12.17 5.41
C PHE A 19 -0.44 13.60 5.03
N LYS A 20 -1.65 14.05 5.39
CA LYS A 20 -2.07 15.44 5.22
C LYS A 20 -1.29 16.41 6.12
N GLY A 21 -0.71 15.90 7.19
CA GLY A 21 0.14 16.63 8.11
C GLY A 21 0.86 15.67 9.05
N TYR A 22 1.78 16.20 9.85
CA TYR A 22 2.54 15.39 10.79
C TYR A 22 1.79 15.19 12.10
N LYS A 23 1.39 13.96 12.38
CA LYS A 23 0.97 13.52 13.71
C LYS A 23 1.62 12.18 14.01
N ASP A 24 2.28 12.06 15.16
CA ASP A 24 3.07 10.86 15.53
C ASP A 24 2.24 9.56 15.47
N TYR A 25 0.94 9.65 15.74
CA TYR A 25 0.04 8.50 15.74
C TYR A 25 -0.39 8.02 14.33
N TYR A 26 -0.26 8.84 13.29
CA TYR A 26 -0.70 8.49 11.93
C TYR A 26 0.03 7.27 11.36
N GLN A 27 1.30 7.08 11.73
CA GLN A 27 2.08 5.92 11.28
C GLN A 27 1.48 4.61 11.80
N ASN A 28 1.23 4.55 13.11
CA ASN A 28 0.69 3.35 13.76
C ASN A 28 -0.77 3.09 13.37
N GLU A 29 -1.58 4.14 13.26
CA GLU A 29 -2.96 3.98 12.78
C GLU A 29 -3.01 3.51 11.35
N SER A 30 -2.21 4.11 10.44
CA SER A 30 -2.20 3.69 9.04
C SER A 30 -1.70 2.26 8.90
N ARG A 31 -0.72 1.83 9.70
CA ARG A 31 -0.29 0.43 9.78
C ARG A 31 -1.44 -0.51 10.15
N LYS A 32 -2.18 -0.21 11.22
CA LYS A 32 -3.31 -1.03 11.68
C LYS A 32 -4.44 -1.04 10.65
N GLU A 33 -4.86 0.13 10.19
CA GLU A 33 -5.94 0.29 9.22
C GLU A 33 -5.64 -0.47 7.92
N LEU A 34 -4.46 -0.29 7.33
CA LEU A 34 -4.10 -1.00 6.10
C LEU A 34 -4.00 -2.52 6.33
N LYS A 35 -3.34 -2.96 7.42
CA LYS A 35 -3.18 -4.39 7.75
C LYS A 35 -4.53 -5.09 7.92
N GLU A 36 -5.49 -4.43 8.55
CA GLU A 36 -6.79 -5.02 8.90
C GLU A 36 -7.80 -4.90 7.76
N GLN A 37 -7.86 -3.76 7.07
CA GLN A 37 -8.92 -3.49 6.10
C GLN A 37 -8.63 -4.10 4.72
N ILE A 38 -7.38 -4.11 4.26
CA ILE A 38 -7.05 -4.56 2.91
C ILE A 38 -7.37 -6.05 2.70
N PRO A 39 -7.00 -6.99 3.60
CA PRO A 39 -7.40 -8.39 3.46
C PRO A 39 -8.91 -8.62 3.65
N VAL A 40 -9.60 -7.72 4.35
CA VAL A 40 -11.07 -7.79 4.54
C VAL A 40 -11.81 -7.47 3.25
N ILE A 41 -11.25 -6.62 2.38
CA ILE A 41 -11.81 -6.33 1.06
C ILE A 41 -11.94 -7.62 0.23
N ASP A 42 -10.87 -8.42 0.13
CA ASP A 42 -10.90 -9.71 -0.57
C ASP A 42 -11.97 -10.66 -0.01
N LYS A 43 -12.05 -10.75 1.33
CA LYS A 43 -13.06 -11.59 2.00
C LYS A 43 -14.49 -11.12 1.74
N ASN A 44 -14.75 -9.82 1.87
CA ASN A 44 -16.11 -9.27 1.75
C ASN A 44 -16.63 -9.31 0.32
N ALA A 45 -15.76 -9.10 -0.67
CA ALA A 45 -16.10 -9.20 -2.08
C ALA A 45 -15.97 -10.64 -2.64
N ASN A 46 -15.60 -11.61 -1.79
CA ASN A 46 -15.42 -13.02 -2.15
C ASN A 46 -14.54 -13.21 -3.39
N LEU A 47 -13.44 -12.45 -3.49
CA LEU A 47 -12.60 -12.43 -4.70
C LEU A 47 -11.67 -13.64 -4.78
N GLY A 48 -11.33 -14.25 -3.64
CA GLY A 48 -10.40 -15.37 -3.57
C GLY A 48 -8.99 -15.00 -4.06
N ILE A 49 -8.59 -13.75 -3.84
CA ILE A 49 -7.25 -13.21 -4.08
C ILE A 49 -6.51 -13.37 -2.76
N GLU A 50 -5.71 -14.40 -2.57
CA GLU A 50 -5.10 -14.70 -1.26
C GLU A 50 -4.15 -13.58 -0.78
N LEU A 51 -4.69 -12.53 -0.15
CA LEU A 51 -3.95 -11.35 0.28
C LEU A 51 -3.35 -11.56 1.65
N LYS A 52 -2.02 -11.47 1.75
CA LYS A 52 -1.28 -11.59 3.01
C LYS A 52 -0.40 -10.36 3.24
N PRO A 53 -0.47 -9.72 4.41
CA PRO A 53 0.44 -8.62 4.75
C PRO A 53 1.90 -9.10 4.67
N PHE A 54 2.76 -8.31 4.03
CA PHE A 54 4.16 -8.67 3.82
C PHE A 54 5.12 -7.69 4.51
N GLN A 55 5.06 -6.41 4.16
CA GLN A 55 6.00 -5.40 4.66
C GLN A 55 5.29 -4.08 4.93
N PHE A 56 5.75 -3.39 5.98
CA PHE A 56 5.38 -2.02 6.29
C PHE A 56 6.64 -1.15 6.35
N SER A 57 6.58 0.05 5.80
CA SER A 57 7.73 0.97 5.77
C SER A 57 7.27 2.43 5.89
N LEU A 58 8.10 3.27 6.50
CA LEU A 58 7.84 4.70 6.61
C LEU A 58 8.41 5.42 5.39
N LEU A 59 7.62 6.27 4.75
CA LEU A 59 8.11 7.23 3.76
C LEU A 59 8.61 8.46 4.51
N ARG A 60 9.86 8.83 4.28
CA ARG A 60 10.48 10.00 4.91
C ARG A 60 10.90 11.00 3.84
N HIS A 61 10.77 12.27 4.17
CA HIS A 61 11.42 13.32 3.41
C HIS A 61 12.93 13.27 3.65
N VAL A 62 13.72 13.41 2.58
CA VAL A 62 15.17 13.57 2.63
C VAL A 62 15.45 15.03 2.31
N ASP A 63 15.91 15.77 3.31
CA ASP A 63 16.40 17.14 3.16
C ASP A 63 17.88 17.08 2.77
N ASP A 64 18.29 17.78 1.69
CA ASP A 64 19.66 17.76 1.14
C ASP A 64 20.57 18.85 1.76
N ASP A 65 20.09 19.55 2.79
CA ASP A 65 20.83 20.65 3.42
C ASP A 65 21.93 20.11 4.34
N GLY A 66 23.16 20.11 3.82
CA GLY A 66 24.39 19.58 4.41
C GLY A 66 24.91 20.22 5.70
N GLU A 67 24.08 20.88 6.51
CA GLU A 67 24.46 21.37 7.83
C GLU A 67 23.80 20.54 8.94
N SER A 68 24.61 19.64 9.50
CA SER A 68 24.59 19.20 10.89
C SER A 68 23.43 19.73 11.77
N SER A 69 22.36 18.95 11.92
CA SER A 69 21.87 18.46 13.23
C SER A 69 20.37 18.11 13.24
N ARG A 70 20.07 16.90 13.73
CA ARG A 70 18.85 16.53 14.50
C ARG A 70 17.47 16.60 13.85
N ARG A 71 17.27 17.11 12.63
CA ARG A 71 15.99 16.91 11.92
C ARG A 71 15.95 15.51 11.31
N ARG A 72 15.68 14.50 12.17
CA ARG A 72 15.32 13.15 11.70
C ARG A 72 14.23 13.32 10.63
N GLY A 73 14.49 12.90 9.41
CA GLY A 73 13.58 13.04 8.27
C GLY A 73 12.16 12.68 8.69
N ARG A 74 11.26 13.67 8.66
CA ARG A 74 9.88 13.50 9.12
C ARG A 74 9.19 12.48 8.21
N SER A 75 8.46 11.53 8.81
CA SER A 75 7.65 10.61 8.03
C SER A 75 6.53 11.39 7.35
N ILE A 76 6.54 11.41 6.02
CA ILE A 76 5.53 12.05 5.18
C ILE A 76 4.44 11.08 4.75
N GLY A 77 4.62 9.79 5.01
CA GLY A 77 3.67 8.75 4.65
C GLY A 77 4.13 7.37 5.07
N VAL A 78 3.44 6.35 4.56
CA VAL A 78 3.79 4.93 4.75
C VAL A 78 3.60 4.16 3.45
N ILE A 79 4.35 3.08 3.31
CA ILE A 79 4.11 2.04 2.33
C ILE A 79 3.71 0.77 3.07
N TYR A 80 2.66 0.11 2.60
CA TYR A 80 2.29 -1.23 3.03
C TYR A 80 2.19 -2.15 1.80
N SER A 81 2.95 -3.23 1.82
CA SER A 81 2.96 -4.26 0.78
C SER A 81 2.23 -5.53 1.23
N PHE A 82 1.46 -6.12 0.34
CA PHE A 82 0.73 -7.38 0.52
C PHE A 82 1.10 -8.34 -0.59
N SER A 83 1.46 -9.58 -0.26
CA SER A 83 1.57 -10.63 -1.27
C SER A 83 0.17 -11.09 -1.68
N PHE A 84 -0.02 -11.37 -2.96
CA PHE A 84 -1.27 -11.93 -3.48
C PHE A 84 -1.03 -13.17 -4.35
N LYS A 85 -2.04 -14.02 -4.43
CA LYS A 85 -2.15 -15.14 -5.37
C LYS A 85 -3.56 -15.17 -5.98
N ASN A 86 -3.73 -15.92 -7.07
CA ASN A 86 -5.00 -16.14 -7.77
C ASN A 86 -5.68 -14.86 -8.30
N MET A 87 -4.87 -13.88 -8.68
CA MET A 87 -5.33 -12.62 -9.28
C MET A 87 -5.77 -12.83 -10.73
N THR A 88 -6.86 -12.17 -11.12
CA THR A 88 -7.32 -12.01 -12.51
C THR A 88 -7.58 -10.53 -12.77
N ALA A 89 -7.75 -10.13 -14.05
CA ALA A 89 -8.04 -8.75 -14.40
C ALA A 89 -9.33 -8.22 -13.72
N GLU A 90 -10.41 -9.01 -13.73
CA GLU A 90 -11.69 -8.66 -13.10
C GLU A 90 -11.58 -8.51 -11.57
N LYS A 91 -10.86 -9.45 -10.95
CA LYS A 91 -10.54 -9.43 -9.52
C LYS A 91 -9.73 -8.19 -9.16
N TYR A 92 -8.73 -7.85 -9.97
CA TYR A 92 -7.91 -6.66 -9.79
C TYR A 92 -8.74 -5.38 -9.90
N GLN A 93 -9.63 -5.26 -10.90
CA GLN A 93 -10.50 -4.10 -11.03
C GLN A 93 -11.38 -3.90 -9.80
N THR A 94 -12.01 -4.97 -9.33
CA THR A 94 -12.86 -4.93 -8.13
C THR A 94 -12.04 -4.55 -6.89
N LEU A 95 -10.90 -5.20 -6.68
CA LEU A 95 -10.00 -4.91 -5.57
C LEU A 95 -9.51 -3.46 -5.62
N HIS A 96 -9.03 -2.99 -6.78
CA HIS A 96 -8.52 -1.64 -6.98
C HIS A 96 -9.60 -0.60 -6.67
N SER A 97 -10.82 -0.78 -7.19
CA SER A 97 -11.94 0.14 -6.92
C SER A 97 -12.26 0.21 -5.43
N GLN A 98 -12.34 -0.94 -4.74
CA GLN A 98 -12.68 -0.98 -3.31
C GLN A 98 -11.56 -0.42 -2.43
N VAL A 99 -10.30 -0.67 -2.78
CA VAL A 99 -9.15 -0.04 -2.10
C VAL A 99 -9.18 1.47 -2.33
N GLN A 100 -9.40 1.93 -3.56
CA GLN A 100 -9.49 3.35 -3.87
C GLN A 100 -10.61 4.05 -3.09
N ASP A 101 -11.78 3.42 -2.96
CA ASP A 101 -12.89 3.93 -2.14
C ASP A 101 -12.54 3.97 -0.65
N LEU A 102 -11.90 2.93 -0.12
CA LEU A 102 -11.46 2.88 1.27
C LEU A 102 -10.49 4.03 1.57
N LEU A 103 -9.47 4.19 0.73
CA LEU A 103 -8.44 5.23 0.90
C LEU A 103 -9.04 6.63 0.70
N GLY A 104 -9.92 6.78 -0.29
CA GLY A 104 -10.61 8.03 -0.61
C GLY A 104 -11.54 8.54 0.49
N LYS A 105 -12.04 7.68 1.39
CA LYS A 105 -12.84 8.08 2.56
C LYS A 105 -12.00 8.65 3.71
N LYS A 106 -10.68 8.51 3.68
CA LYS A 106 -9.77 8.89 4.78
C LYS A 106 -9.08 10.25 4.57
N LYS A 107 -9.73 11.19 3.86
CA LYS A 107 -9.18 12.53 3.50
C LYS A 107 -8.78 13.41 4.69
N SER A 108 -9.25 13.09 5.90
CA SER A 108 -8.86 13.78 7.14
C SER A 108 -7.45 13.40 7.60
N LYS A 109 -6.94 12.23 7.20
CA LYS A 109 -5.64 11.68 7.59
C LYS A 109 -4.67 11.64 6.41
N TRP A 110 -5.14 11.18 5.25
CA TRP A 110 -4.32 10.98 4.06
C TRP A 110 -4.62 12.05 3.02
N SER A 111 -3.57 12.66 2.48
CA SER A 111 -3.65 13.66 1.41
C SER A 111 -3.64 13.02 0.03
N HIS A 112 -2.79 12.02 -0.16
CA HIS A 112 -2.57 11.33 -1.42
C HIS A 112 -2.32 9.83 -1.15
N PHE A 113 -2.57 8.99 -2.15
CA PHE A 113 -2.26 7.57 -2.09
C PHE A 113 -1.95 7.02 -3.47
N ASP A 114 -1.08 6.01 -3.54
CA ASP A 114 -0.82 5.25 -4.75
C ASP A 114 -1.12 3.77 -4.50
N ILE A 115 -1.68 3.11 -5.51
CA ILE A 115 -1.92 1.67 -5.53
C ILE A 115 -1.10 1.12 -6.70
N MET A 116 -0.14 0.25 -6.38
CA MET A 116 0.77 -0.35 -7.36
C MET A 116 0.74 -1.87 -7.24
N ILE A 117 1.04 -2.54 -8.35
CA ILE A 117 1.26 -3.99 -8.36
C ILE A 117 2.65 -4.28 -8.93
N SER A 118 3.28 -5.33 -8.42
CA SER A 118 4.54 -5.84 -8.96
C SER A 118 4.48 -7.36 -9.09
N SER A 119 4.89 -7.88 -10.24
CA SER A 119 5.10 -9.32 -10.46
C SER A 119 6.38 -9.84 -9.79
N ARG A 120 7.31 -8.95 -9.44
CA ARG A 120 8.62 -9.31 -8.89
C ARG A 120 8.97 -8.48 -7.66
N VAL A 121 9.34 -9.15 -6.58
CA VAL A 121 9.99 -8.54 -5.42
C VAL A 121 11.38 -9.14 -5.36
N GLY A 122 12.42 -8.30 -5.37
CA GLY A 122 13.78 -8.81 -5.20
C GLY A 122 13.87 -9.68 -3.94
N GLY A 123 14.37 -10.91 -4.09
CA GLY A 123 14.53 -11.88 -2.98
C GLY A 123 13.46 -12.97 -2.90
N LEU A 124 12.42 -12.94 -3.75
CA LEU A 124 11.50 -14.08 -3.96
C LEU A 124 11.71 -14.58 -5.38
N SER A 125 12.59 -15.56 -5.54
CA SER A 125 12.58 -16.43 -6.72
C SER A 125 11.35 -17.34 -6.61
N ASP A 126 10.68 -17.55 -7.74
CA ASP A 126 9.73 -18.64 -7.89
C ASP A 126 10.49 -19.96 -7.69
N GLU A 127 10.45 -20.50 -6.47
CA GLU A 127 10.57 -21.94 -6.23
C GLU A 127 9.17 -22.57 -6.27
#